data_AF-A0A538MK82-F1
#
_entry.id   AF-A0A538MK82-F1
#
_cell.length_a   1.000
_cell.length_b   1.000
_cell.length_c   1.000
_cell.angle_alpha   90.00
_cell.angle_beta   90.00
_cell.angle_gamma   90.00
#
_symmetry.space_group_name_H-M   'P 1'
#
loop_
_entity.id
_entity.type
_entity.pdbx_description
1 polymer ?
#
loop_
_entity_poly.entity_id
_entity_poly.type
_entity_poly.pdbx_seq_one_letter_code
_entity_poly.pdbx_strand_id
1 'polypeptide(L)'
;MILALYDHPDGVQTESGNHVVYDLARDEAQFGAAQVEGHALRWELAGAEPEPGAELAAEVELDRGREWVVRCDRIDFPPGGVAYTHTHPGPGIRCLLFGSILIDSGGSTHAYGPLQPWFESGPEPVFAAASETEATAFVRVMLLPREWEGRRTIRYVDPADEDKPKLQRPTIFFDRPLVL
;
A
#
# COMPACT_ATOMS: atom_id res chain seq x y z
N MET A 1 -12.93 -10.74 4.45
CA MET A 1 -11.54 -11.27 4.45
C MET A 1 -10.70 -10.28 5.24
N ILE A 2 -9.47 -10.64 5.64
CA ILE A 2 -8.61 -9.73 6.41
C ILE A 2 -7.32 -9.52 5.63
N LEU A 3 -7.00 -8.26 5.36
CA LEU A 3 -5.69 -7.83 4.87
C LEU A 3 -4.87 -7.41 6.09
N ALA A 4 -3.74 -8.06 6.32
CA ALA A 4 -2.85 -7.77 7.44
C ALA A 4 -1.45 -7.43 6.95
N LEU A 5 -0.73 -6.62 7.72
CA LEU A 5 0.68 -6.29 7.54
C LEU A 5 1.46 -6.67 8.80
N TYR A 6 2.62 -7.27 8.58
CA TYR A 6 3.55 -7.71 9.61
C TYR A 6 4.93 -7.12 9.34
N ASP A 7 5.62 -6.74 10.42
CA ASP A 7 7.02 -6.34 10.38
C ASP A 7 7.93 -7.50 10.80
N HIS A 8 8.89 -7.85 9.95
CA HIS A 8 9.82 -8.96 10.16
C HIS A 8 11.26 -8.44 10.14
N PRO A 9 11.79 -7.95 11.29
CA PRO A 9 13.14 -7.37 11.37
C PRO A 9 14.25 -8.39 11.06
N ASP A 10 14.01 -9.67 11.34
CA ASP A 10 15.00 -10.75 11.23
C ASP A 10 14.75 -11.70 10.04
N GLY A 11 13.97 -11.25 9.06
CA GLY A 11 13.63 -12.06 7.89
C GLY A 11 12.30 -12.79 7.99
N VAL A 12 11.85 -13.24 6.82
CA VAL A 12 10.57 -13.92 6.65
C VAL A 12 10.67 -14.96 5.54
N GLN A 13 9.97 -16.07 5.73
CA GLN A 13 9.73 -17.07 4.71
C GLN A 13 8.23 -17.29 4.58
N THR A 14 7.72 -17.29 3.35
CA THR A 14 6.32 -17.54 3.04
C THR A 14 6.19 -18.74 2.09
N GLU A 15 5.05 -19.41 2.17
CA GLU A 15 4.65 -20.44 1.20
C GLU A 15 3.81 -19.84 0.07
N SER A 16 3.31 -20.68 -0.83
CA SER A 16 2.33 -20.25 -1.83
C SER A 16 1.07 -19.71 -1.14
N GLY A 17 0.52 -18.60 -1.64
CA GLY A 17 -0.66 -17.96 -1.06
C GLY A 17 -0.73 -16.49 -1.43
N ASN A 18 -1.68 -15.76 -0.84
CA ASN A 18 -1.81 -14.33 -1.05
C ASN A 18 -0.88 -13.55 -0.10
N HIS A 19 0.42 -13.83 -0.19
CA HIS A 19 1.46 -13.13 0.55
C HIS A 19 2.20 -12.17 -0.38
N VAL A 20 2.43 -10.95 0.09
CA VAL A 20 3.37 -10.02 -0.52
C VAL A 20 4.50 -9.80 0.48
N VAL A 21 5.74 -10.00 0.06
CA VAL A 21 6.93 -9.74 0.86
C VAL A 21 7.73 -8.63 0.20
N TYR A 22 8.09 -7.61 0.96
CA TYR A 22 8.92 -6.50 0.52
C TYR A 22 10.23 -6.50 1.33
N ASP A 23 11.37 -6.65 0.63
CA ASP A 23 12.72 -6.60 1.20
C ASP A 23 13.19 -5.15 1.28
N LEU A 24 13.34 -4.62 2.51
CA LEU A 24 13.67 -3.21 2.71
C LEU A 24 15.09 -2.87 2.27
N ALA A 25 16.02 -3.82 2.37
CA ALA A 25 17.41 -3.60 2.02
C ALA A 25 17.62 -3.62 0.50
N ARG A 26 16.86 -4.47 -0.22
CA ARG A 26 16.97 -4.63 -1.67
C ARG A 26 16.02 -3.75 -2.47
N ASP A 27 14.99 -3.17 -1.86
CA ASP A 27 13.92 -2.44 -2.58
C ASP A 27 13.26 -3.35 -3.63
N GLU A 28 12.95 -4.57 -3.22
CA GLU A 28 12.37 -5.63 -4.07
C GLU A 28 11.11 -6.21 -3.41
N ALA A 29 10.15 -6.63 -4.22
CA ALA A 29 8.92 -7.27 -3.75
C ALA A 29 8.69 -8.61 -4.43
N GLN A 30 8.14 -9.56 -3.68
CA GLN A 30 7.79 -10.91 -4.12
C GLN A 30 6.33 -11.23 -3.76
N PHE A 31 5.70 -12.13 -4.52
CA PHE A 31 4.33 -12.59 -4.29
C PHE A 31 4.28 -14.12 -4.18
N GLY A 32 3.52 -14.62 -3.20
CA GLY A 32 3.43 -16.04 -2.89
C GLY A 32 4.63 -16.51 -2.08
N ALA A 33 5.29 -17.57 -2.55
CA ALA A 33 6.45 -18.12 -1.86
C ALA A 33 7.66 -17.19 -2.00
N ALA A 34 8.22 -16.77 -0.87
CA ALA A 34 9.30 -15.82 -0.77
C ALA A 34 10.22 -16.17 0.40
N GLN A 35 11.48 -15.74 0.32
CA GLN A 35 12.43 -15.83 1.42
C GLN A 35 13.30 -14.57 1.44
N VAL A 36 13.27 -13.86 2.55
CA VAL A 36 14.11 -12.70 2.82
C VAL A 36 14.82 -12.94 4.15
N GLU A 37 16.15 -12.81 4.17
CA GLU A 37 16.96 -13.04 5.37
C GLU A 37 17.07 -11.81 6.28
N GLY A 38 16.74 -10.62 5.78
CA GLY A 38 16.82 -9.35 6.51
C GLY A 38 15.45 -8.71 6.73
N HIS A 39 15.45 -7.45 7.15
CA HIS A 39 14.23 -6.71 7.45
C HIS A 39 13.25 -6.69 6.27
N ALA A 40 12.08 -7.29 6.48
CA ALA A 40 11.02 -7.38 5.48
C ALA A 40 9.67 -6.96 6.05
N LEU A 41 8.83 -6.40 5.18
CA LEU A 41 7.40 -6.22 5.45
C LEU A 41 6.64 -7.32 4.71
N ARG A 42 5.68 -7.95 5.39
CA ARG A 42 4.81 -8.98 4.82
C ARG A 42 3.35 -8.52 4.86
N TRP A 43 2.68 -8.47 3.73
CA TRP A 43 1.23 -8.42 3.67
C TRP A 43 0.65 -9.81 3.43
N GLU A 44 -0.51 -10.06 4.00
CA GLU A 44 -1.27 -11.29 3.84
C GLU A 44 -2.75 -10.97 3.67
N LEU A 45 -3.39 -11.59 2.68
CA LEU A 45 -4.84 -11.63 2.57
C LEU A 45 -5.35 -13.02 2.99
N ALA A 46 -5.96 -13.10 4.18
CA ALA A 46 -6.47 -14.32 4.77
C ALA A 46 -8.02 -14.37 4.77
N GLY A 47 -8.56 -15.60 4.77
CA GLY A 47 -9.99 -15.86 4.86
C GLY A 47 -10.58 -15.76 6.28
N ALA A 48 -9.73 -15.75 7.31
CA ALA A 48 -10.08 -15.78 8.73
C ALA A 48 -9.31 -14.69 9.52
N GLU A 49 -9.26 -14.80 10.85
CA GLU A 49 -8.44 -13.94 11.72
C GLU A 49 -6.97 -13.93 11.29
N PRO A 50 -6.29 -12.76 11.36
CA PRO A 50 -4.87 -12.68 11.02
C PRO A 50 -4.04 -13.45 12.04
N GLU A 51 -2.83 -13.84 11.65
CA GLU A 51 -1.84 -14.35 12.60
C GLU A 51 -1.57 -13.29 13.70
N PRO A 52 -1.25 -13.72 14.93
CA PRO A 52 -0.82 -12.79 15.97
C PRO A 52 0.41 -11.97 15.52
N GLY A 53 0.48 -10.71 15.94
CA GLY A 53 1.64 -9.84 15.66
C GLY A 53 1.51 -9.00 14.39
N ALA A 54 0.32 -8.86 13.82
CA ALA A 54 0.08 -7.87 12.77
C ALA A 54 0.25 -6.44 13.33
N GLU A 55 1.02 -5.60 12.64
CA GLU A 55 1.14 -4.16 12.91
C GLU A 55 -0.18 -3.44 12.57
N LEU A 56 -0.86 -3.94 11.54
CA LEU A 56 -2.20 -3.49 11.15
C LEU A 56 -2.95 -4.63 10.47
N ALA A 57 -4.21 -4.79 10.83
CA ALA A 57 -5.15 -5.68 10.15
C ALA A 57 -6.45 -4.93 9.87
N ALA A 58 -6.98 -5.10 8.67
CA ALA A 58 -8.21 -4.48 8.23
C ALA A 58 -9.13 -5.50 7.56
N GLU A 59 -10.42 -5.45 7.91
CA GLU A 59 -11.43 -6.18 7.18
C GLU A 59 -11.59 -5.60 5.78
N VAL A 60 -11.66 -6.49 4.79
CA VAL A 60 -11.90 -6.14 3.39
C VAL A 60 -13.01 -7.00 2.82
N GLU A 61 -13.88 -6.35 2.05
CA GLU A 61 -14.96 -6.99 1.32
C GLU A 61 -14.57 -7.09 -0.16
N LEU A 62 -14.34 -8.31 -0.62
CA LEU A 62 -14.04 -8.60 -2.02
C LEU A 62 -15.17 -9.44 -2.61
N ASP A 63 -15.73 -8.99 -3.73
CA ASP A 63 -16.73 -9.74 -4.48
C ASP A 63 -16.09 -10.99 -5.10
N ARG A 64 -16.48 -12.18 -4.62
CA ARG A 64 -16.02 -13.48 -5.11
C ARG A 64 -16.49 -13.81 -6.53
N GLY A 65 -17.49 -13.10 -7.05
CA GLY A 65 -17.91 -13.19 -8.44
C GLY A 65 -16.98 -12.46 -9.42
N ARG A 66 -15.98 -11.74 -8.90
CA ARG A 66 -15.05 -10.91 -9.68
C ARG A 66 -13.62 -11.42 -9.55
N GLU A 67 -12.83 -11.21 -10.60
CA GLU A 67 -11.39 -11.44 -10.56
C GLU A 67 -10.67 -10.23 -9.94
N TRP A 68 -9.71 -10.50 -9.07
CA TRP A 68 -8.92 -9.49 -8.36
C TRP A 68 -7.43 -9.68 -8.60
N VAL A 69 -6.69 -8.58 -8.52
CA VAL A 69 -5.23 -8.56 -8.47
C VAL A 69 -4.76 -7.88 -7.20
N VAL A 70 -3.64 -8.33 -6.67
CA VAL A 70 -2.86 -7.59 -5.69
C VAL A 70 -1.80 -6.78 -6.42
N ARG A 71 -1.71 -5.49 -6.11
CA ARG A 71 -0.62 -4.61 -6.55
C ARG A 71 0.30 -4.32 -5.39
N CYS A 72 1.60 -4.53 -5.59
CA CYS A 72 2.64 -3.94 -4.74
C CYS A 72 3.33 -2.82 -5.50
N ASP A 73 3.30 -1.61 -4.95
CA ASP A 73 4.04 -0.47 -5.48
C ASP A 73 4.64 0.38 -4.34
N ARG A 74 5.69 1.11 -4.68
CA ARG A 74 6.32 2.12 -3.83
C ARG A 74 6.06 3.50 -4.42
N ILE A 75 5.79 4.47 -3.56
CA ILE A 75 5.57 5.85 -3.97
C ILE A 75 6.61 6.73 -3.28
N ASP A 76 7.40 7.45 -4.07
CA ASP A 76 8.40 8.40 -3.60
C ASP A 76 7.93 9.84 -3.76
N PHE A 77 8.19 10.67 -2.75
CA PHE A 77 7.92 12.09 -2.73
C PHE A 77 9.24 12.85 -2.54
N PRO A 78 9.52 13.89 -3.35
CA PRO A 78 10.53 14.87 -2.96
C PRO A 78 10.06 15.67 -1.73
N PRO A 79 10.96 16.40 -1.04
CA PRO A 79 10.56 17.34 -0.01
C PRO A 79 9.46 18.31 -0.50
N GLY A 80 8.43 18.51 0.32
CA GLY A 80 7.23 19.31 0.02
C GLY A 80 6.27 18.67 -1.00
N GLY A 81 6.49 17.39 -1.36
CA GLY A 81 5.64 16.68 -2.31
C GLY A 81 4.23 16.44 -1.76
N VAL A 82 3.22 16.63 -2.60
CA VAL A 82 1.82 16.38 -2.26
C VAL A 82 1.14 15.44 -3.25
N ALA A 83 0.25 14.59 -2.75
CA ALA A 83 -0.78 13.93 -3.54
C ALA A 83 -2.12 14.59 -3.22
N TYR A 84 -2.60 15.41 -4.16
CA TYR A 84 -3.90 16.08 -4.07
C TYR A 84 -5.05 15.10 -3.84
N THR A 85 -6.18 15.60 -3.32
CA THR A 85 -7.31 14.79 -2.91
C THR A 85 -7.79 13.85 -4.02
N HIS A 86 -7.74 12.55 -3.75
CA HIS A 86 -8.04 11.51 -4.73
C HIS A 86 -8.67 10.28 -4.09
N THR A 87 -9.20 9.40 -4.94
CA THR A 87 -9.71 8.09 -4.53
C THR A 87 -8.95 6.97 -5.24
N HIS A 88 -9.10 5.76 -4.69
CA HIS A 88 -8.58 4.52 -5.26
C HIS A 88 -9.69 3.53 -5.60
N PRO A 89 -9.48 2.65 -6.59
CA PRO A 89 -10.49 1.69 -7.03
C PRO A 89 -10.62 0.45 -6.11
N GLY A 90 -9.78 0.34 -5.08
CA GLY A 90 -9.83 -0.76 -4.13
C GLY A 90 -9.04 -0.48 -2.85
N PRO A 91 -9.26 -1.29 -1.80
CA PRO A 91 -8.64 -1.09 -0.49
C PRO A 91 -7.16 -1.47 -0.48
N GLY A 92 -6.44 -1.06 0.56
CA GLY A 92 -5.10 -1.58 0.81
C GLY A 92 -4.42 -1.01 2.04
N ILE A 93 -3.30 -1.61 2.41
CA ILE A 93 -2.43 -1.12 3.50
C ILE A 93 -1.18 -0.49 2.91
N ARG A 94 -0.80 0.67 3.46
CA ARG A 94 0.43 1.39 3.16
C ARG A 94 1.34 1.30 4.39
N CYS A 95 2.65 1.38 4.18
CA CYS A 95 3.63 1.46 5.26
C CYS A 95 4.73 2.45 4.86
N LEU A 96 4.98 3.44 5.70
CA LEU A 96 6.03 4.43 5.44
C LEU A 96 7.41 3.75 5.56
N LEU A 97 8.30 3.99 4.60
CA LEU A 97 9.66 3.46 4.62
C LEU A 97 10.61 4.42 5.33
N PHE A 98 10.53 5.71 5.00
CA PHE A 98 11.32 6.78 5.58
C PHE A 98 10.64 8.14 5.37
N GLY A 99 11.13 9.15 6.09
CA GLY A 99 10.58 10.51 6.09
C GLY A 99 9.35 10.61 7.00
N SER A 100 8.43 11.50 6.64
CA SER A 100 7.16 11.70 7.34
C SER A 100 6.06 12.10 6.37
N ILE A 101 4.83 11.67 6.66
CA ILE A 101 3.66 11.98 5.82
C ILE A 101 2.44 12.32 6.68
N LEU A 102 1.72 13.36 6.26
CA LEU A 102 0.40 13.71 6.78
C LEU A 102 -0.66 13.18 5.82
N ILE A 103 -1.62 12.44 6.34
CA ILE A 103 -2.76 11.89 5.59
C ILE A 103 -4.03 12.53 6.12
N ASP A 104 -4.80 13.15 5.24
CA ASP A 104 -6.14 13.67 5.51
C ASP A 104 -7.17 12.82 4.77
N SER A 105 -8.06 12.17 5.52
CA SER A 105 -9.09 11.26 5.01
C SER A 105 -10.23 11.17 6.01
N GLY A 106 -11.49 11.09 5.54
CA GLY A 106 -12.66 10.95 6.41
C GLY A 106 -12.81 12.06 7.46
N GLY A 107 -12.31 13.27 7.17
CA GLY A 107 -12.35 14.42 8.09
C GLY A 107 -11.36 14.35 9.26
N SER A 108 -10.39 13.45 9.21
CA SER A 108 -9.33 13.33 10.22
C SER A 108 -7.96 13.40 9.57
N THR A 109 -7.02 14.08 10.24
CA THR A 109 -5.63 14.16 9.80
C THR A 109 -4.73 13.35 10.74
N HIS A 110 -3.89 12.50 10.17
CA HIS A 110 -2.94 11.66 10.91
C HIS A 110 -1.53 11.83 10.34
N ALA A 111 -0.53 11.88 11.23
CA ALA A 111 0.88 11.87 10.87
C ALA A 111 1.43 10.45 11.01
N TYR A 112 2.21 10.02 10.02
CA TYR A 112 2.92 8.75 10.02
C TYR A 112 4.42 8.98 9.86
N GLY A 113 5.20 8.23 10.62
CA GLY A 113 6.65 8.11 10.54
C GLY A 113 7.09 6.74 10.04
N PRO A 114 8.41 6.48 9.99
CA PRO A 114 8.96 5.25 9.42
C PRO A 114 8.37 3.99 10.06
N LEU A 115 8.07 3.01 9.21
CA LEU A 115 7.44 1.72 9.50
C LEU A 115 6.03 1.80 10.12
N GLN A 116 5.42 2.98 10.18
CA GLN A 116 4.04 3.09 10.63
C GLN A 116 3.08 2.82 9.46
N PRO A 117 2.14 1.88 9.63
CA PRO A 117 1.20 1.57 8.59
C PRO A 117 -0.13 2.32 8.71
N TRP A 118 -0.84 2.41 7.60
CA TRP A 118 -2.23 2.87 7.58
C TRP A 118 -3.04 2.16 6.51
N PHE A 119 -4.35 2.13 6.72
CA PHE A 119 -5.32 1.52 5.81
C PHE A 119 -6.09 2.62 5.07
N GLU A 120 -6.32 2.39 3.78
CA GLU A 120 -7.27 3.16 2.99
C GLU A 120 -8.27 2.19 2.35
N SER A 121 -9.57 2.48 2.52
CA SER A 121 -10.66 1.64 2.01
C SER A 121 -10.79 1.68 0.49
N GLY A 122 -10.29 2.75 -0.13
CA GLY A 122 -10.29 2.98 -1.57
C GLY A 122 -11.24 4.10 -1.99
N PRO A 123 -12.58 3.94 -1.83
CA PRO A 123 -13.55 4.97 -2.21
C PRO A 123 -13.49 6.26 -1.39
N GLU A 124 -13.02 6.20 -0.14
CA GLU A 124 -12.88 7.37 0.73
C GLU A 124 -11.78 8.30 0.15
N PRO A 125 -12.07 9.59 -0.09
CA PRO A 125 -11.06 10.54 -0.56
C PRO A 125 -9.90 10.71 0.42
N VAL A 126 -8.69 10.73 -0.13
CA VAL A 126 -7.46 10.92 0.63
C VAL A 126 -6.61 12.03 0.03
N PHE A 127 -6.06 12.88 0.88
CA PHE A 127 -5.00 13.82 0.59
C PHE A 127 -3.74 13.41 1.37
N ALA A 128 -2.57 13.54 0.73
CA ALA A 128 -1.30 13.24 1.38
C ALA A 128 -0.28 14.37 1.17
N ALA A 129 0.37 14.81 2.25
CA ALA A 129 1.48 15.74 2.20
C ALA A 129 2.72 15.11 2.83
N ALA A 130 3.79 14.97 2.05
CA ALA A 130 5.09 14.52 2.53
C ALA A 130 5.79 15.63 3.33
N SER A 131 6.87 15.27 4.01
CA SER A 131 7.71 16.23 4.74
C SER A 131 8.22 17.36 3.85
N GLU A 132 8.25 18.58 4.38
CA GLU A 132 8.75 19.78 3.69
C GLU A 132 10.27 19.76 3.48
N THR A 133 11.02 18.98 4.27
CA THR A 133 12.49 19.09 4.36
C THR A 133 13.24 17.82 3.97
N GLU A 134 12.58 16.67 3.91
CA GLU A 134 13.20 15.37 3.61
C GLU A 134 12.40 14.60 2.55
N ALA A 135 13.09 13.74 1.81
CA ALA A 135 12.42 12.81 0.93
C ALA A 135 11.57 11.85 1.76
N THR A 136 10.42 11.44 1.22
CA THR A 136 9.49 10.53 1.90
C THR A 136 9.10 9.43 0.94
N ALA A 137 9.05 8.19 1.41
CA ALA A 137 8.52 7.10 0.60
C ALA A 137 7.69 6.15 1.45
N PHE A 138 6.67 5.57 0.83
CA PHE A 138 5.93 4.45 1.38
C PHE A 138 5.82 3.33 0.35
N VAL A 139 5.72 2.11 0.84
CA VAL A 139 5.31 0.95 0.08
C VAL A 139 3.84 0.65 0.40
N ARG A 140 3.09 0.14 -0.57
CA ARG A 140 1.71 -0.26 -0.34
C ARG A 140 1.33 -1.52 -1.08
N VAL A 141 0.34 -2.18 -0.53
CA VAL A 141 -0.35 -3.31 -1.14
C VAL A 141 -1.82 -2.97 -1.28
N MET A 142 -2.30 -2.95 -2.52
CA MET A 142 -3.71 -2.71 -2.85
C MET A 142 -4.35 -3.96 -3.43
N LEU A 143 -5.61 -4.18 -3.06
CA LEU A 143 -6.48 -5.21 -3.62
C LEU A 143 -7.36 -4.55 -4.66
N LEU A 144 -7.07 -4.81 -5.92
CA LEU A 144 -7.68 -4.13 -7.05
C LEU A 144 -8.54 -5.09 -7.84
N PRO A 145 -9.66 -4.64 -8.37
CA PRO A 145 -10.33 -5.44 -9.36
C PRO A 145 -9.48 -5.60 -10.62
N ARG A 146 -9.50 -6.77 -11.26
CA ARG A 146 -8.58 -7.12 -12.36
C ARG A 146 -8.56 -6.12 -13.51
N GLU A 147 -9.66 -5.42 -13.77
CA GLU A 147 -9.70 -4.38 -14.82
C GLU A 147 -8.72 -3.22 -14.59
N TRP A 148 -8.16 -3.07 -13.39
CA TRP A 148 -7.15 -2.06 -13.02
C TRP A 148 -5.70 -2.55 -13.15
N GLU A 149 -5.49 -3.80 -13.56
CA GLU A 149 -4.16 -4.35 -13.88
C GLU A 149 -3.44 -3.45 -14.89
N GLY A 150 -2.22 -3.01 -14.56
CA GLY A 150 -1.40 -2.07 -15.32
C GLY A 150 -1.92 -0.63 -15.41
N ARG A 151 -3.05 -0.27 -14.79
CA ARG A 151 -3.65 1.07 -14.89
C ARG A 151 -3.29 1.98 -13.73
N ARG A 152 -3.34 3.30 -13.92
CA ARG A 152 -3.26 4.27 -12.82
C ARG A 152 -4.44 4.05 -11.87
N THR A 153 -4.20 4.04 -10.57
CA THR A 153 -5.20 3.77 -9.53
C THR A 153 -5.61 5.03 -8.78
N ILE A 154 -5.30 6.21 -9.31
CA ILE A 154 -5.65 7.51 -8.72
C ILE A 154 -6.73 8.14 -9.58
N ARG A 155 -7.79 8.62 -8.94
CA ARG A 155 -8.78 9.52 -9.54
C ARG A 155 -8.93 10.76 -8.67
N TYR A 156 -8.63 11.94 -9.20
CA TYR A 156 -8.77 13.17 -8.42
C TYR A 156 -10.24 13.54 -8.22
N VAL A 157 -10.53 14.12 -7.06
CA VAL A 157 -11.87 14.60 -6.71
C VAL A 157 -12.16 15.93 -7.39
N ASP A 158 -11.22 16.88 -7.32
CA ASP A 158 -11.27 18.11 -8.12
C ASP A 158 -10.62 17.85 -9.49
N PRO A 159 -11.36 17.98 -10.61
CA PRO A 159 -10.77 17.83 -11.94
C PRO A 159 -9.61 18.80 -12.21
N ALA A 160 -9.60 19.98 -11.58
CA ALA A 160 -8.52 20.95 -11.73
C ALA A 160 -7.19 20.45 -11.13
N ASP A 161 -7.23 19.44 -10.26
CA ASP A 161 -6.02 18.82 -9.76
C ASP A 161 -5.30 18.03 -10.84
N GLU A 162 -5.95 17.45 -11.85
CA GLU A 162 -5.28 16.65 -12.89
C GLU A 162 -4.13 17.42 -13.58
N ASP A 163 -4.33 18.72 -13.80
CA ASP A 163 -3.36 19.59 -14.47
C ASP A 163 -2.22 20.07 -13.55
N LYS A 164 -2.33 19.85 -12.23
CA LYS A 164 -1.28 20.24 -11.27
C LYS A 164 -0.06 19.32 -11.37
N PRO A 165 1.15 19.84 -11.12
CA PRO A 165 2.36 19.01 -11.12
C PRO A 165 2.23 17.80 -10.19
N LYS A 166 2.51 16.61 -10.72
CA LYS A 166 2.52 15.35 -9.96
C LYS A 166 3.97 15.03 -9.62
N LEU A 167 4.37 15.36 -8.40
CA LEU A 167 5.75 15.20 -7.94
C LEU A 167 6.03 13.80 -7.41
N GLN A 168 4.97 13.06 -7.03
CA GLN A 168 5.09 11.68 -6.60
C GLN A 168 5.53 10.77 -7.75
N ARG A 169 6.43 9.82 -7.46
CA ARG A 169 6.98 8.88 -8.43
C ARG A 169 6.60 7.46 -8.02
N PRO A 170 5.73 6.78 -8.79
CA PRO A 170 5.39 5.39 -8.52
C PRO A 170 6.43 4.43 -9.13
N THR A 171 6.83 3.44 -8.35
CA THR A 171 7.53 2.23 -8.78
C THR A 171 6.61 1.05 -8.56
N ILE A 172 6.05 0.49 -9.64
CA ILE A 172 5.19 -0.69 -9.57
C ILE A 172 6.07 -1.93 -9.64
N PHE A 173 6.04 -2.76 -8.60
CA PHE A 173 6.78 -4.03 -8.59
C PHE A 173 6.02 -5.11 -9.37
N PHE A 174 4.71 -5.26 -9.10
CA PHE A 174 3.87 -6.20 -9.82
C PHE A 174 2.38 -5.95 -9.62
N ASP A 175 1.61 -6.52 -10.55
CA ASP A 175 0.25 -6.98 -10.34
C ASP A 175 0.24 -8.51 -10.38
N ARG A 176 -0.43 -9.15 -9.41
CA ARG A 176 -0.57 -10.62 -9.37
C ARG A 176 -2.01 -11.01 -9.09
N PRO A 177 -2.54 -12.05 -9.75
CA PRO A 177 -3.90 -12.53 -9.49
C PRO A 177 -4.01 -13.03 -8.04
N LEU A 178 -5.12 -12.71 -7.40
CA LEU A 178 -5.49 -13.25 -6.09
C LEU A 178 -6.31 -14.54 -6.23
N VAL A 179 -6.22 -15.41 -5.23
CA VAL A 179 -7.11 -16.57 -5.06
C VAL A 179 -7.99 -16.32 -3.83
N LEU A 180 -9.32 -16.25 -4.00
CA LEU A 180 -10.29 -15.83 -2.97
C LEU A 180 -11.25 -16.94 -2.50
#